data_AF-Q5CYY1-F1
#
_entry.id   AF-Q5CYY1-F1
#
_cell.length_a   1.000
_cell.length_b   1.000
_cell.length_c   1.000
_cell.angle_alpha   90.00
_cell.angle_beta   90.00
_cell.angle_gamma   90.00
#
_symmetry.space_group_name_H-M   'P 1'
#
loop_
_entity.id
_entity.type
_entity.pdbx_description
1 polymer ?
#
loop_
_entity_poly.entity_id
_entity_poly.type
_entity_poly.pdbx_seq_one_letter_code
_entity_poly.pdbx_strand_id
1 'polypeptide(L)'
;MRGQWRYILLYCGGDFQESGLAPLIATTGTKYSHPKYKIRHALALITPYCEYGNGISLIKNLSGQRHIYYYTCDLLHYNLLLIIKALSFLESYEIFHGNIKLSNIYVNATGFILLLGDFMLPLRIKHWFIEIMKKNANIPLNVSPELRYALTKPNYKTYEDFEKEVDLHKNDVFCLAMVFLSLSLIYEPKEKDYKRLRSFVKESLLKLAADPAWSAGKFLKYQQWFLC
;
A
#
# COMPACT_ATOMS: atom_id res chain seq x y z
N MET A 1 -7.90 -17.47 1.51
CA MET A 1 -8.64 -16.20 1.32
C MET A 1 -9.39 -15.71 2.57
N ARG A 2 -9.85 -16.57 3.50
CA ARG A 2 -10.67 -16.16 4.66
C ARG A 2 -9.92 -15.42 5.81
N GLY A 3 -8.59 -15.29 5.75
CA GLY A 3 -7.77 -14.78 6.86
C GLY A 3 -7.69 -13.25 6.93
N GLN A 4 -7.13 -12.61 5.89
CA GLN A 4 -6.75 -11.19 5.96
C GLN A 4 -7.93 -10.23 6.15
N TRP A 5 -9.03 -10.46 5.42
CA TRP A 5 -10.22 -9.59 5.48
C TRP A 5 -10.90 -9.57 6.83
N ARG A 6 -10.84 -10.68 7.58
CA ARG A 6 -11.41 -10.73 8.93
C ARG A 6 -10.72 -9.75 9.86
N TYR A 7 -9.40 -9.55 9.71
CA TYR A 7 -8.65 -8.60 10.51
C TYR A 7 -8.91 -7.16 10.10
N ILE A 8 -9.10 -6.90 8.81
CA ILE A 8 -9.53 -5.56 8.34
C ILE A 8 -10.92 -5.23 8.93
N LEU A 9 -11.87 -6.17 8.89
CA LEU A 9 -13.18 -5.99 9.50
C LEU A 9 -13.09 -5.81 11.03
N LEU A 10 -12.23 -6.59 11.69
CA LEU A 10 -11.98 -6.48 13.13
C LEU A 10 -11.41 -5.10 13.50
N TYR A 11 -10.48 -4.58 12.71
CA TYR A 11 -9.88 -3.27 12.93
C TYR A 11 -10.88 -2.13 12.78
N CYS A 12 -11.67 -2.17 11.70
CA CYS A 12 -12.59 -1.09 11.36
C CYS A 12 -13.86 -1.09 12.23
N GLY A 13 -14.19 -2.20 12.88
CA GLY A 13 -15.38 -2.28 13.74
C GLY A 13 -16.71 -2.01 13.03
N GLY A 14 -16.72 -2.02 11.70
CA GLY A 14 -17.88 -1.67 10.87
C GLY A 14 -17.89 -0.23 10.33
N ASP A 15 -17.00 0.66 10.80
CA ASP A 15 -16.81 1.99 10.25
C ASP A 15 -15.49 2.09 9.48
N PHE A 16 -15.61 2.26 8.16
CA PHE A 16 -14.48 2.32 7.25
C PHE A 16 -14.09 3.74 6.84
N GLN A 17 -14.92 4.74 7.18
CA GLN A 17 -14.69 6.11 6.71
C GLN A 17 -13.58 6.81 7.51
N GLU A 18 -13.28 6.32 8.72
CA GLU A 18 -12.24 6.85 9.61
C GLU A 18 -11.17 5.80 9.99
N SER A 19 -11.15 4.64 9.34
CA SER A 19 -10.18 3.59 9.67
C SER A 19 -8.85 3.76 8.94
N GLY A 20 -8.81 4.54 7.86
CA GLY A 20 -7.67 4.60 6.96
C GLY A 20 -7.53 3.37 6.07
N LEU A 21 -8.51 2.46 6.08
CA LEU A 21 -8.58 1.30 5.21
C LEU A 21 -9.88 1.31 4.40
N ALA A 22 -9.76 1.11 3.09
CA ALA A 22 -10.89 0.76 2.23
C ALA A 22 -10.99 -0.77 2.17
N PRO A 23 -11.97 -1.39 2.87
CA PRO A 23 -12.08 -2.84 2.90
C PRO A 23 -12.51 -3.36 1.52
N LEU A 24 -11.97 -4.53 1.16
CA LEU A 24 -12.47 -5.32 0.06
C LEU A 24 -13.24 -6.51 0.64
N ILE A 25 -14.56 -6.41 0.67
CA ILE A 25 -15.41 -7.48 1.17
C ILE A 25 -15.53 -8.54 0.07
N ALA A 26 -14.83 -9.66 0.24
CA ALA A 26 -14.94 -10.81 -0.62
C ALA A 26 -16.17 -11.65 -0.26
N THR A 27 -17.17 -11.67 -1.15
CA THR A 27 -18.28 -12.61 -1.11
C THR A 27 -18.03 -13.74 -2.10
N THR A 28 -18.28 -14.98 -1.68
CA THR A 28 -18.06 -16.16 -2.52
C THR A 28 -19.40 -16.84 -2.84
N GLY A 29 -19.67 -16.99 -4.13
CA GLY A 29 -20.43 -18.11 -4.67
C GLY A 29 -21.95 -17.95 -4.82
N THR A 30 -22.40 -17.22 -5.83
CA THR A 30 -23.56 -17.68 -6.60
C THR A 30 -23.09 -18.73 -7.60
N LYS A 31 -23.73 -19.91 -7.61
CA LYS A 31 -23.52 -20.89 -8.68
C LYS A 31 -24.13 -20.33 -9.96
N TYR A 32 -23.31 -20.06 -10.96
CA TYR A 32 -23.80 -19.74 -12.28
C TYR A 32 -23.67 -20.97 -13.19
N SER A 33 -24.81 -21.48 -13.68
CA SER A 33 -24.82 -22.50 -14.73
C SER A 33 -24.98 -21.80 -16.08
N HIS A 34 -23.97 -21.90 -16.94
CA HIS A 34 -24.10 -21.50 -18.33
C HIS A 34 -24.35 -22.77 -19.17
N PRO A 35 -25.31 -22.79 -20.12
CA PRO A 35 -25.65 -24.00 -20.90
C PRO A 35 -24.45 -24.61 -21.66
N LYS A 36 -23.43 -23.81 -21.97
CA LYS A 36 -22.19 -24.22 -22.66
C LYS A 36 -20.95 -24.40 -21.77
N TYR A 37 -20.96 -24.02 -20.49
CA TYR A 37 -19.74 -24.05 -19.66
C TYR A 37 -19.99 -24.68 -18.28
N LYS A 38 -18.97 -25.37 -17.73
CA LYS A 38 -18.98 -25.91 -16.36
C LYS A 38 -19.35 -24.84 -15.33
N ILE A 39 -19.98 -25.27 -14.23
CA ILE A 39 -20.31 -24.45 -13.05
C ILE A 39 -19.10 -23.58 -12.68
N ARG A 40 -19.29 -22.26 -12.67
CA ARG A 40 -18.26 -21.31 -12.23
C ARG A 40 -18.63 -20.76 -10.87
N HIS A 41 -17.62 -20.58 -10.02
CA HIS A 41 -17.74 -19.83 -8.77
C HIS A 41 -17.32 -18.39 -9.03
N ALA A 42 -18.20 -17.44 -8.76
CA ALA A 42 -17.87 -16.01 -8.78
C ALA A 42 -17.34 -15.57 -7.41
N LEU A 43 -16.28 -14.78 -7.44
CA LEU A 43 -15.80 -13.97 -6.32
C LEU A 43 -16.26 -12.54 -6.58
N ALA A 44 -17.12 -12.00 -5.72
CA ALA A 44 -17.51 -10.60 -5.79
C ALA A 44 -16.78 -9.84 -4.67
N LEU A 45 -16.07 -8.79 -5.07
CA LEU A 45 -15.30 -7.93 -4.19
C LEU A 45 -16.06 -6.62 -4.04
N ILE A 46 -16.56 -6.32 -2.84
CA ILE A 46 -17.35 -5.13 -2.54
C ILE A 46 -16.48 -4.16 -1.77
N THR A 47 -16.28 -2.96 -2.31
CA THR A 47 -15.55 -1.86 -1.66
C THR A 47 -16.49 -0.67 -1.48
N PRO A 48 -16.33 0.17 -0.45
CA PRO A 48 -17.01 1.45 -0.39
C PRO A 48 -16.79 2.25 -1.68
N TYR A 49 -17.84 2.89 -2.18
CA TYR A 49 -17.74 3.79 -3.30
C TYR A 49 -17.03 5.08 -2.86
N CYS A 50 -15.92 5.40 -3.50
CA CYS A 50 -15.09 6.57 -3.19
C CYS A 50 -15.29 7.62 -4.29
N GLU A 51 -16.28 8.48 -4.11
CA GLU A 51 -16.76 9.40 -5.15
C GLU A 51 -15.71 10.43 -5.59
N TYR A 52 -14.79 10.81 -4.68
CA TYR A 52 -13.70 11.74 -4.95
C TYR A 52 -12.48 11.06 -5.60
N GLY A 53 -12.57 9.77 -5.91
CA GLY A 53 -11.54 9.02 -6.61
C GLY A 53 -10.37 8.59 -5.72
N ASN A 54 -9.15 8.70 -6.24
CA ASN A 54 -7.93 8.25 -5.59
C ASN A 54 -6.82 9.30 -5.66
N GLY A 55 -5.64 8.99 -5.09
CA GLY A 55 -4.49 9.89 -5.04
C GLY A 55 -4.06 10.45 -6.40
N ILE A 56 -4.24 9.70 -7.50
CA ILE A 56 -3.97 10.21 -8.85
C ILE A 56 -4.98 11.28 -9.22
N SER A 57 -6.28 11.00 -9.04
CA SER A 57 -7.35 11.97 -9.29
C SER A 57 -7.18 13.21 -8.42
N LEU A 58 -6.81 13.04 -7.15
CA LEU A 58 -6.56 14.11 -6.20
C LEU A 58 -5.44 15.04 -6.70
N ILE A 59 -4.29 14.49 -7.08
CA ILE A 59 -3.17 15.28 -7.63
C ILE A 59 -3.61 16.05 -8.88
N LYS A 60 -4.30 15.39 -9.81
CA LYS A 60 -4.77 16.03 -11.05
C LYS A 60 -5.72 17.19 -10.77
N ASN A 61 -6.72 16.96 -9.90
CA ASN A 61 -7.71 17.96 -9.53
C ASN A 61 -7.08 19.17 -8.83
N LEU A 62 -6.09 18.93 -7.96
CA LEU A 62 -5.38 20.00 -7.26
C LEU A 62 -4.40 20.76 -8.16
N SER A 63 -3.68 20.08 -9.06
CA SER A 63 -2.69 20.72 -9.94
C SER A 63 -3.26 21.74 -10.93
N GLY A 64 -4.58 21.70 -11.16
CA GLY A 64 -5.29 22.62 -12.05
C GLY A 64 -5.99 23.81 -11.37
N GLN A 65 -6.10 23.82 -10.04
CA GLN A 65 -6.72 24.92 -9.29
C GLN A 65 -5.65 25.78 -8.60
N ARG A 66 -5.85 27.11 -8.53
CA ARG A 66 -4.92 28.01 -7.81
C ARG A 66 -4.87 27.61 -6.33
N HIS A 67 -3.82 26.86 -6.00
CA HIS A 67 -3.56 26.20 -4.74
C HIS A 67 -3.67 27.11 -3.53
N ILE A 68 -4.64 26.85 -2.66
CA ILE A 68 -4.48 26.98 -1.21
C ILE A 68 -5.63 26.15 -0.57
N TYR A 69 -5.34 25.24 0.37
CA TYR A 69 -6.29 24.71 1.38
C TYR A 69 -7.04 23.36 1.23
N TYR A 70 -6.84 22.46 0.25
CA TYR A 70 -7.58 21.17 0.36
C TYR A 70 -6.92 20.15 1.31
N TYR A 71 -5.60 19.95 1.19
CA TYR A 71 -4.82 19.11 2.10
C TYR A 71 -3.69 19.92 2.71
N THR A 72 -3.95 20.50 3.88
CA THR A 72 -2.91 21.16 4.68
C THR A 72 -1.88 20.14 5.17
N CYS A 73 -0.70 20.61 5.62
CA CYS A 73 0.29 19.74 6.25
C CYS A 73 -0.31 18.93 7.39
N ASP A 74 -1.19 19.54 8.19
CA ASP A 74 -1.87 18.89 9.30
C ASP A 74 -2.82 17.79 8.83
N LEU A 75 -3.60 18.03 7.77
CA LEU A 75 -4.50 17.01 7.22
C LEU A 75 -3.72 15.84 6.59
N LEU A 76 -2.62 16.12 5.87
CA LEU A 76 -1.75 15.06 5.35
C LEU A 76 -1.11 14.26 6.50
N HIS A 77 -0.63 14.94 7.53
CA HIS A 77 -0.05 14.28 8.69
C HIS A 77 -1.08 13.40 9.41
N TYR A 78 -2.29 13.91 9.63
CA TYR A 78 -3.39 13.14 10.20
C TYR A 78 -3.69 11.86 9.40
N ASN A 79 -3.82 11.98 8.08
CA ASN A 79 -4.06 10.84 7.19
C ASN A 79 -2.92 9.83 7.18
N LEU A 80 -1.67 10.30 7.24
CA LEU A 80 -0.50 9.43 7.35
C LEU A 80 -0.56 8.60 8.64
N LEU A 81 -0.84 9.25 9.78
CA LEU A 81 -0.95 8.57 11.07
C LEU A 81 -2.09 7.55 11.08
N LEU A 82 -3.21 7.87 10.44
CA LEU A 82 -4.36 6.96 10.28
C LEU A 82 -3.94 5.66 9.58
N ILE A 83 -3.28 5.79 8.42
CA ILE A 83 -2.83 4.63 7.64
C ILE A 83 -1.71 3.86 8.36
N ILE A 84 -0.76 4.55 9.00
CA ILE A 84 0.29 3.91 9.81
C ILE A 84 -0.32 3.08 10.95
N LYS A 85 -1.32 3.62 11.65
CA LYS A 85 -2.03 2.91 12.72
C LYS A 85 -2.69 1.64 12.19
N ALA A 86 -3.31 1.71 11.00
CA ALA A 86 -3.91 0.57 10.35
C ALA A 86 -2.88 -0.49 9.92
N LEU A 87 -1.78 -0.07 9.29
CA LEU A 87 -0.69 -0.97 8.91
C LEU A 87 -0.05 -1.64 10.14
N SER A 88 0.10 -0.93 11.26
CA SER A 88 0.64 -1.49 12.50
C SER A 88 -0.25 -2.57 13.10
N PHE A 89 -1.56 -2.34 13.05
CA PHE A 89 -2.52 -3.36 13.47
C PHE A 89 -2.41 -4.60 12.59
N LEU A 90 -2.36 -4.44 11.27
CA LEU A 90 -2.26 -5.56 10.33
C LEU A 90 -0.94 -6.33 10.49
N GLU A 91 0.17 -5.63 10.71
CA GLU A 91 1.47 -6.23 11.01
C GLU A 91 1.40 -7.14 12.25
N SER A 92 0.64 -6.78 13.28
CA SER A 92 0.47 -7.63 14.48
C SER A 92 -0.19 -9.00 14.19
N TYR A 93 -0.75 -9.17 12.98
CA TYR A 93 -1.30 -10.42 12.46
C TYR A 93 -0.52 -10.94 11.25
N GLU A 94 0.71 -10.46 11.02
CA GLU A 94 1.58 -10.83 9.90
C GLU A 94 0.96 -10.51 8.52
N ILE A 95 0.20 -9.41 8.47
CA ILE A 95 -0.47 -8.96 7.24
C ILE A 95 0.19 -7.67 6.75
N PHE A 96 0.74 -7.74 5.54
CA PHE A 96 1.18 -6.59 4.77
C PHE A 96 0.23 -6.35 3.58
N HIS A 97 0.28 -5.15 3.01
CA HIS A 97 -0.52 -4.69 1.88
C HIS A 97 0.07 -5.12 0.53
N GLY A 98 1.37 -4.89 0.31
CA GLY A 98 2.11 -5.33 -0.87
C GLY A 98 1.78 -4.63 -2.20
N ASN A 99 1.01 -3.54 -2.19
CA ASN A 99 0.56 -2.84 -3.41
C ASN A 99 0.19 -1.38 -3.13
N ILE A 100 0.91 -0.72 -2.23
CA ILE A 100 0.67 0.69 -1.87
C ILE A 100 1.15 1.57 -3.02
N LYS A 101 0.26 2.40 -3.56
CA LYS A 101 0.52 3.36 -4.67
C LYS A 101 -0.63 4.36 -4.76
N LEU A 102 -0.42 5.48 -5.45
CA LEU A 102 -1.40 6.57 -5.55
C LEU A 102 -2.80 6.12 -5.99
N SER A 103 -2.91 5.18 -6.95
CA SER A 103 -4.22 4.70 -7.42
C SER A 103 -5.00 3.87 -6.39
N ASN A 104 -4.32 3.44 -5.34
CA ASN A 104 -4.85 2.57 -4.28
C ASN A 104 -5.05 3.33 -2.96
N ILE A 105 -4.84 4.65 -2.98
CA ILE A 105 -5.21 5.57 -1.91
C ILE A 105 -6.49 6.25 -2.34
N TYR A 106 -7.60 5.85 -1.75
CA TYR A 106 -8.92 6.38 -2.07
C TYR A 106 -9.25 7.57 -1.19
N VAL A 107 -10.06 8.49 -1.71
CA VAL A 107 -10.60 9.60 -0.93
C VAL A 107 -12.00 9.21 -0.46
N ASN A 108 -12.23 9.28 0.84
CA ASN A 108 -13.50 8.90 1.47
C ASN A 108 -14.66 9.83 1.05
N ALA A 109 -15.88 9.54 1.50
CA ALA A 109 -17.07 10.31 1.14
C ALA A 109 -17.11 11.74 1.70
N THR A 110 -16.18 12.14 2.59
CA THR A 110 -16.09 13.54 3.04
C THR A 110 -15.10 14.37 2.22
N GLY A 111 -14.28 13.73 1.38
CA GLY A 111 -13.24 14.40 0.60
C GLY A 111 -11.90 14.60 1.35
N PHE A 112 -11.87 14.37 2.66
CA PHE A 112 -10.74 14.74 3.53
C PHE A 112 -9.93 13.55 4.06
N ILE A 113 -10.52 12.35 4.11
CA ILE A 113 -9.85 11.17 4.64
C ILE A 113 -9.36 10.30 3.49
N LEU A 114 -8.12 9.83 3.64
CA LEU A 114 -7.45 8.92 2.73
C LEU A 114 -7.57 7.49 3.27
N LEU A 115 -8.06 6.60 2.41
CA LEU A 115 -8.29 5.20 2.70
C LEU A 115 -7.39 4.33 1.84
N LEU A 116 -6.57 3.49 2.48
CA LEU A 116 -5.72 2.53 1.79
C LEU A 116 -6.52 1.29 1.39
N GLY A 117 -6.55 0.95 0.09
CA GLY A 117 -7.31 -0.19 -0.43
C GLY A 117 -6.55 -1.03 -1.47
N ASP A 118 -7.23 -2.05 -2.00
CA ASP A 118 -6.67 -2.98 -3.02
C ASP A 118 -5.40 -3.72 -2.55
N PHE A 119 -5.53 -4.36 -1.38
CA PHE A 119 -4.53 -5.25 -0.80
C PHE A 119 -4.19 -6.41 -1.75
N MET A 120 -2.90 -6.72 -1.85
CA MET A 120 -2.45 -7.85 -2.64
C MET A 120 -2.70 -9.16 -1.88
N LEU A 121 -3.47 -10.07 -2.50
CA LEU A 121 -3.70 -11.39 -1.93
C LEU A 121 -2.40 -12.22 -1.91
N PRO A 122 -2.10 -13.01 -0.85
CA PRO A 122 -0.86 -13.78 -0.72
C PRO A 122 -0.55 -14.66 -1.94
N LEU A 123 -1.55 -15.34 -2.49
CA LEU A 123 -1.40 -16.16 -3.69
C LEU A 123 -0.98 -15.34 -4.92
N ARG A 124 -1.41 -14.08 -5.02
CA ARG A 124 -1.00 -13.19 -6.11
C ARG A 124 0.46 -12.77 -5.98
N ILE A 125 1.01 -12.70 -4.77
CA ILE A 125 2.42 -12.31 -4.52
C ILE A 125 3.35 -13.39 -5.03
N LYS A 126 3.11 -14.64 -4.63
CA LYS A 126 3.88 -15.79 -5.11
C LYS A 126 3.81 -15.92 -6.63
N HIS A 127 2.62 -15.76 -7.22
CA HIS A 127 2.48 -15.77 -8.68
C HIS A 127 3.22 -14.60 -9.33
N TRP A 128 3.10 -13.39 -8.80
CA TRP A 128 3.77 -12.21 -9.32
C TRP A 128 5.30 -12.35 -9.27
N PHE A 129 5.84 -12.88 -8.17
CA PHE A 129 7.26 -13.22 -8.05
C PHE A 129 7.69 -14.19 -9.16
N ILE A 130 6.95 -15.29 -9.36
CA ILE A 130 7.24 -16.27 -10.41
C ILE A 130 7.25 -15.62 -11.81
N GLU A 131 6.29 -14.74 -12.10
CA GLU A 131 6.21 -14.05 -13.39
C GLU A 131 7.36 -13.05 -13.60
N ILE A 132 7.80 -12.35 -12.55
CA ILE A 132 9.02 -11.51 -12.61
C ILE A 132 10.24 -12.39 -12.90
N MET A 133 10.38 -13.51 -12.20
CA MET A 133 11.53 -14.40 -12.38
C MET A 133 11.59 -15.00 -13.79
N LYS A 134 10.44 -15.25 -14.40
CA LYS A 134 10.30 -15.67 -15.81
C LYS A 134 10.44 -14.53 -16.82
N LYS A 135 10.63 -13.28 -16.37
CA LYS A 135 10.65 -12.06 -17.20
C LYS A 135 9.36 -11.79 -17.97
N ASN A 136 8.24 -12.32 -17.48
CA ASN A 136 6.90 -12.10 -18.03
C ASN A 136 6.21 -10.86 -17.42
N ALA A 137 6.74 -10.34 -16.30
CA ALA A 137 6.23 -9.16 -15.63
C ALA A 137 7.36 -8.20 -15.27
N ASN A 138 7.04 -6.91 -15.28
CA ASN A 138 7.96 -5.86 -14.83
C ASN A 138 7.87 -5.65 -13.31
N ILE A 139 8.99 -5.25 -12.71
CA ILE A 139 9.03 -4.79 -11.33
C ILE A 139 8.38 -3.39 -11.28
N PRO A 140 7.36 -3.14 -10.43
CA PRO A 140 6.75 -1.84 -10.26
C PRO A 140 7.78 -0.78 -9.88
N LEU A 141 7.55 0.45 -10.31
CA LEU A 141 8.48 1.55 -10.05
C LEU A 141 8.46 1.98 -8.57
N ASN A 142 7.29 1.89 -7.95
CA ASN A 142 7.04 2.18 -6.54
C ASN A 142 7.26 0.94 -5.67
N VAL A 143 8.52 0.54 -5.51
CA VAL A 143 8.95 -0.50 -4.57
C VAL A 143 10.22 -0.05 -3.88
N SER A 144 10.49 -0.60 -2.69
CA SER A 144 11.72 -0.29 -1.95
C SER A 144 12.98 -0.72 -2.72
N PRO A 145 14.13 -0.06 -2.48
CA PRO A 145 15.40 -0.46 -3.09
C PRO A 145 15.78 -1.90 -2.80
N GLU A 146 15.48 -2.40 -1.60
CA GLU A 146 15.79 -3.75 -1.12
C GLU A 146 14.95 -4.79 -1.86
N LEU A 147 13.63 -4.58 -1.93
CA LEU A 147 12.73 -5.45 -2.70
C LEU A 147 13.10 -5.42 -4.19
N ARG A 148 13.40 -4.24 -4.75
CA ARG A 148 13.82 -4.12 -6.14
C ARG A 148 15.11 -4.90 -6.40
N TYR A 149 16.09 -4.75 -5.52
CA TYR A 149 17.36 -5.44 -5.62
C TYR A 149 17.17 -6.96 -5.57
N ALA A 150 16.38 -7.46 -4.61
CA ALA A 150 16.04 -8.88 -4.49
C ALA A 150 15.38 -9.41 -5.78
N LEU A 151 14.39 -8.69 -6.33
CA LEU A 151 13.71 -9.09 -7.56
C LEU A 151 14.60 -9.00 -8.82
N THR A 152 15.65 -8.18 -8.81
CA THR A 152 16.60 -8.08 -9.92
C THR A 152 17.75 -9.07 -9.85
N LYS A 153 18.04 -9.64 -8.67
CA LYS A 153 19.10 -10.64 -8.49
C LYS A 153 18.51 -12.06 -8.57
N PRO A 154 18.87 -12.87 -9.57
CA PRO A 154 18.21 -14.15 -9.84
C PRO A 154 18.72 -15.31 -8.97
N ASN A 155 19.18 -15.06 -7.74
CA ASN A 155 19.78 -16.11 -6.92
C ASN A 155 18.76 -16.90 -6.08
N TYR A 156 17.49 -16.47 -6.01
CA TYR A 156 16.45 -17.22 -5.33
C TYR A 156 16.05 -18.46 -6.14
N LYS A 157 16.21 -19.64 -5.54
CA LYS A 157 15.76 -20.91 -6.15
C LYS A 157 14.26 -21.12 -5.98
N THR A 158 13.67 -20.55 -4.93
CA THR A 158 12.25 -20.69 -4.59
C THR A 158 11.65 -19.37 -4.06
N TYR A 159 10.32 -19.29 -3.98
CA TYR A 159 9.63 -18.15 -3.37
C TYR A 159 9.89 -18.10 -1.85
N GLU A 160 10.03 -19.26 -1.23
CA GLU A 160 10.28 -19.41 0.20
C GLU A 160 11.67 -18.85 0.58
N ASP A 161 12.66 -18.91 -0.32
CA ASP A 161 13.96 -18.26 -0.12
C ASP A 161 13.84 -16.73 -0.21
N PHE A 162 13.03 -16.24 -1.15
CA PHE A 162 12.75 -14.81 -1.32
C PHE A 162 12.02 -14.23 -0.09
N GLU A 163 11.02 -14.94 0.43
CA GLU A 163 10.21 -14.50 1.58
C GLU A 163 11.04 -14.39 2.88
N LYS A 164 12.15 -15.13 2.99
CA LYS A 164 13.06 -15.04 4.15
C LYS A 164 14.00 -13.84 4.11
N GLU A 165 14.33 -13.36 2.91
CA GLU A 165 15.30 -12.26 2.74
C GLU A 165 14.65 -10.90 2.57
N VAL A 166 13.34 -10.85 2.29
CA VAL A 166 12.62 -9.63 2.01
C VAL A 166 11.54 -9.38 3.04
N ASP A 167 11.65 -8.23 3.71
CA ASP A 167 10.61 -7.72 4.59
C ASP A 167 9.59 -6.88 3.79
N LEU A 168 8.40 -7.44 3.59
CA LEU A 168 7.33 -6.81 2.83
C LEU A 168 6.63 -5.69 3.62
N HIS A 169 6.71 -5.69 4.95
CA HIS A 169 6.22 -4.58 5.78
C HIS A 169 7.08 -3.34 5.59
N LYS A 170 8.42 -3.50 5.52
CA LYS A 170 9.33 -2.39 5.17
C LYS A 170 9.04 -1.85 3.77
N ASN A 171 8.74 -2.72 2.82
CA ASN A 171 8.36 -2.27 1.48
C ASN A 171 7.08 -1.41 1.52
N ASP A 172 6.07 -1.79 2.30
CA ASP A 172 4.84 -1.00 2.43
C ASP A 172 5.12 0.39 3.00
N VAL A 173 5.94 0.49 4.04
CA VAL A 173 6.31 1.77 4.66
C VAL A 173 7.04 2.67 3.65
N PHE A 174 7.96 2.10 2.88
CA PHE A 174 8.64 2.81 1.81
C PHE A 174 7.65 3.31 0.74
N CYS A 175 6.74 2.45 0.29
CA CYS A 175 5.74 2.79 -0.73
C CYS A 175 4.76 3.86 -0.23
N LEU A 176 4.42 3.84 1.06
CA LEU A 176 3.60 4.86 1.71
C LEU A 176 4.31 6.21 1.75
N ALA A 177 5.60 6.23 2.09
CA ALA A 177 6.41 7.45 2.06
C ALA A 177 6.49 8.06 0.65
N MET A 178 6.64 7.23 -0.39
CA MET A 178 6.59 7.67 -1.79
C MET A 178 5.25 8.29 -2.17
N VAL A 179 4.14 7.68 -1.72
CA VAL A 179 2.78 8.22 -1.91
C VAL A 179 2.63 9.58 -1.24
N PHE A 180 2.97 9.71 0.04
CA PHE A 180 2.78 10.96 0.78
C PHE A 180 3.71 12.07 0.31
N LEU A 181 4.93 11.73 -0.15
CA LEU A 181 5.79 12.68 -0.84
C LEU A 181 5.11 13.20 -2.12
N SER A 182 4.54 12.31 -2.93
CA SER A 182 3.82 12.70 -4.16
C SER A 182 2.61 13.58 -3.88
N LEU A 183 1.84 13.28 -2.83
CA LEU A 183 0.71 14.09 -2.38
C LEU A 183 1.16 15.47 -1.89
N SER A 184 2.23 15.54 -1.09
CA SER A 184 2.78 16.81 -0.59
C SER A 184 3.30 17.73 -1.70
N LEU A 185 3.84 17.15 -2.77
CA LEU A 185 4.33 17.87 -3.93
C LEU A 185 3.23 18.13 -4.97
N ILE A 186 2.05 17.54 -4.79
CA ILE A 186 0.95 17.53 -5.75
C ILE A 186 1.48 17.13 -7.14
N TYR A 187 2.23 16.03 -7.18
CA TYR A 187 2.94 15.59 -8.36
C TYR A 187 2.90 14.07 -8.50
N GLU A 188 2.51 13.58 -9.67
CA GLU A 188 2.57 12.16 -10.01
C GLU A 188 3.95 11.85 -10.64
N PRO A 189 4.80 11.02 -9.98
CA PRO A 189 6.14 10.74 -10.48
C PRO A 189 6.15 10.02 -11.83
N LYS A 190 7.00 10.48 -12.74
CA LYS A 190 7.29 9.79 -14.01
C LYS A 190 8.43 8.79 -13.80
N GLU A 191 8.57 7.84 -14.73
CA GLU A 191 9.57 6.77 -14.63
C GLU A 191 11.00 7.28 -14.33
N LYS A 192 11.41 8.36 -15.00
CA LYS A 192 12.72 9.00 -14.80
C LYS A 192 12.94 9.54 -13.37
N ASP A 193 11.87 9.89 -12.67
CA ASP A 193 11.92 10.52 -11.34
C ASP A 193 12.18 9.47 -10.24
N TYR A 194 11.68 8.24 -10.43
CA TYR A 194 11.71 7.19 -9.41
C TYR A 194 13.13 6.85 -8.92
N LYS A 195 14.16 6.95 -9.76
CA LYS A 195 15.53 6.70 -9.30
C LYS A 195 15.93 7.70 -8.20
N ARG A 196 15.71 8.99 -8.44
CA ARG A 196 16.04 10.07 -7.49
C ARG A 196 15.15 10.02 -6.26
N LEU A 197 13.84 9.84 -6.46
CA LEU A 197 12.87 9.80 -5.37
C LEU A 197 13.12 8.62 -4.44
N ARG A 198 13.47 7.43 -4.97
CA ARG A 198 13.79 6.28 -4.13
C ARG A 198 15.01 6.53 -3.24
N SER A 199 16.08 7.12 -3.78
CA SER A 199 17.26 7.48 -2.99
C SER A 199 16.91 8.50 -1.91
N PHE A 200 16.17 9.55 -2.26
CA PHE A 200 15.74 10.57 -1.31
C PHE A 200 14.89 9.97 -0.18
N VAL A 201 13.87 9.16 -0.49
CA VAL A 201 13.01 8.54 0.52
C VAL A 201 13.82 7.61 1.41
N LYS A 202 14.68 6.75 0.84
CA LYS A 202 15.55 5.87 1.63
C LYS A 202 16.40 6.66 2.62
N GLU A 203 17.10 7.69 2.15
CA GLU A 203 17.95 8.52 3.01
C GLU A 203 17.16 9.25 4.10
N SER A 204 15.98 9.76 3.77
CA SER A 204 15.10 10.44 4.73
C SER A 204 14.58 9.49 5.80
N LEU A 205 14.18 8.27 5.43
CA LEU A 205 13.74 7.26 6.40
C LEU A 205 14.89 6.84 7.32
N LEU A 206 16.10 6.63 6.79
CA LEU A 206 17.28 6.32 7.60
C LEU A 206 17.63 7.43 8.59
N LYS A 207 17.52 8.70 8.17
CA LYS A 207 17.71 9.85 9.07
C LYS A 207 16.66 9.87 10.18
N LEU A 208 15.40 9.62 9.84
CA LEU A 208 14.30 9.54 10.80
C LEU A 208 14.52 8.39 11.80
N ALA A 209 15.00 7.23 11.33
CA ALA A 209 15.32 6.08 12.17
C ALA A 209 16.45 6.38 13.17
N ALA A 210 17.39 7.26 12.81
CA ALA A 210 18.51 7.67 13.65
C ALA A 210 18.16 8.80 14.64
N ASP A 211 16.96 9.39 14.53
CA ASP A 211 16.56 10.51 15.39
C ASP A 211 16.31 10.03 16.85
N PRO A 212 16.95 10.66 17.85
CA PRO A 212 16.72 10.40 19.28
C PRO A 212 15.24 10.42 19.70
N ALA A 213 14.44 11.31 19.10
CA ALA A 213 13.01 11.43 19.40
C ALA A 213 12.20 10.21 18.95
N TRP A 214 12.67 9.50 17.92
CA TRP A 214 12.06 8.27 17.41
C TRP A 214 12.66 7.01 18.04
N SER A 215 13.87 7.09 18.57
CA SER A 215 14.59 6.00 19.22
C SER A 215 14.40 5.93 20.74
N ALA A 216 13.71 6.91 21.35
CA ALA A 216 13.34 6.89 22.76
C ALA A 216 11.80 6.80 22.93
N GLY A 217 11.30 5.64 23.40
CA GLY A 217 9.91 5.49 23.87
C GLY A 217 8.96 4.68 22.94
N LYS A 218 7.68 5.08 22.87
CA LYS A 218 6.54 4.35 22.24
C LYS A 218 6.72 4.01 20.75
N PHE A 219 7.71 4.60 20.08
CA PHE A 219 7.94 4.44 18.65
C PHE A 219 9.04 3.43 18.29
N LEU A 220 9.68 2.79 19.29
CA LEU A 220 10.75 1.80 19.07
C LEU A 220 10.35 0.68 18.09
N LYS A 221 9.08 0.25 18.15
CA LYS A 221 8.52 -0.78 17.24
C LYS A 221 8.56 -0.34 15.78
N TYR A 222 8.36 0.96 15.51
CA TYR A 222 8.35 1.53 14.16
C TYR A 222 9.74 1.92 13.66
N GLN A 223 10.73 2.05 14.55
CA GLN A 223 12.10 2.36 14.14
C GLN A 223 12.66 1.28 13.19
N GLN A 224 12.30 0.01 13.41
CA GLN A 224 12.67 -1.09 12.53
C GLN A 224 12.12 -0.96 11.11
N TRP A 225 10.98 -0.28 10.93
CA TRP A 225 10.38 -0.05 9.62
C TRP A 225 11.21 0.87 8.73
N PHE A 226 12.01 1.74 9.35
CA PHE A 226 12.77 2.79 8.66
C PHE A 226 14.25 2.43 8.45
N LEU A 227 14.70 1.32 9.04
CA LEU A 227 16.00 0.72 8.76
C LEU A 227 15.91 -0.03 7.42
N CYS A 228 16.08 0.70 6.32
CA CYS A 228 16.12 0.21 4.94
C CYS A 228 17.55 -0.03 4.45
#